data_AF-M4QAN2-F1
#
_entry.id   AF-M4QAN2-F1
#
_cell.length_a   1.000
_cell.length_b   1.000
_cell.length_c   1.000
_cell.angle_alpha   90.00
_cell.angle_beta   90.00
_cell.angle_gamma   90.00
#
_symmetry.space_group_name_H-M   'P 1'
#
loop_
_entity.id
_entity.type
_entity.pdbx_description
1 polymer ?
#
loop_
_entity_poly.entity_id
_entity_poly.type
_entity_poly.pdbx_seq_one_letter_code
_entity_poly.pdbx_strand_id
1 'polypeptide(L)' 'MKRTFQPSTIVKKRKHGFLSRNKTKTGKAVLKRRLLKGRKNI' A
#
# COMPACT_ATOMS: atom_id res chain seq x y z
N MET A 1 -16.26 -5.95 23.15
CA MET A 1 -15.41 -6.81 22.29
C MET A 1 -14.56 -5.95 21.37
N LYS A 2 -13.24 -6.19 21.25
CA LYS A 2 -12.32 -5.37 20.45
C LYS A 2 -12.49 -5.64 18.95
N ARG A 3 -12.46 -4.59 18.11
CA ARG A 3 -12.53 -4.70 16.64
C ARG A 3 -11.15 -4.89 16.02
N THR A 4 -11.08 -5.50 14.83
CA THR A 4 -9.82 -5.87 14.16
C THR A 4 -9.02 -4.67 13.66
N PHE A 5 -9.69 -3.63 13.18
CA PHE A 5 -9.02 -2.41 12.74
C PHE A 5 -8.72 -1.52 13.93
N GLN A 6 -7.44 -1.46 14.30
CA GLN A 6 -6.90 -0.50 15.26
C GLN A 6 -5.95 0.43 14.50
N PRO A 7 -6.35 1.68 14.22
CA PRO A 7 -5.62 2.54 13.29
C PRO A 7 -4.27 2.97 13.86
N SER A 8 -3.23 2.82 13.05
CA SER A 8 -1.93 3.45 13.29
C SER A 8 -1.37 3.98 11.97
N THR A 9 -1.10 5.28 11.92
CA THR A 9 -0.59 5.96 10.72
C THR A 9 0.80 5.47 10.33
N ILE A 10 1.66 5.21 11.33
CA ILE A 10 3.01 4.68 11.14
C ILE A 10 2.94 3.28 10.52
N VAL A 11 2.13 2.38 11.10
CA VAL A 11 1.98 1.00 10.61
C VAL A 11 1.39 1.00 9.20
N LYS A 12 0.36 1.81 8.94
CA LYS A 12 -0.25 1.94 7.60
C LYS A 12 0.78 2.37 6.54
N LYS A 13 1.56 3.42 6.82
CA LYS A 13 2.58 3.92 5.87
C LYS A 13 3.69 2.90 5.62
N ARG A 14 4.22 2.26 6.68
CA ARG A 14 5.29 1.24 6.55
C ARG A 14 4.83 -0.02 5.82
N LYS A 15 3.59 -0.46 6.03
CA LYS A 15 3.07 -1.71 5.44
C LYS A 15 2.48 -1.54 4.04
N HIS A 16 1.87 -0.38 3.76
CA HIS A 16 1.08 -0.20 2.54
C HIS A 16 1.44 1.03 1.71
N GLY A 17 2.27 1.95 2.23
CA GLY A 17 2.64 3.17 1.53
C GLY A 17 3.53 2.92 0.31
N PHE A 18 3.67 3.97 -0.52
CA PHE A 18 4.41 3.93 -1.79
C PHE A 18 5.83 3.36 -1.65
N LEU A 19 6.62 3.87 -0.70
CA LEU A 19 7.99 3.40 -0.47
C LEU A 19 8.06 1.89 -0.16
N SER A 20 7.10 1.39 0.63
CA SER A 20 7.00 -0.04 0.95
C SER A 20 6.74 -0.88 -0.31
N ARG A 21 5.85 -0.39 -1.19
CA ARG A 21 5.55 -1.05 -2.47
C ARG A 21 6.72 -0.97 -3.44
N ASN A 22 7.47 0.13 -3.46
CA ASN A 22 8.60 0.28 -4.37
C ASN A 22 9.83 -0.56 -3.97
N LYS A 23 9.93 -1.01 -2.71
CA LYS A 23 11.07 -1.79 -2.23
C LYS A 23 11.20 -3.18 -2.87
N THR A 24 10.08 -3.84 -3.21
CA THR A 24 10.08 -5.23 -3.69
C THR A 24 9.62 -5.33 -5.14
N LYS A 25 10.09 -6.37 -5.86
CA LYS A 25 9.65 -6.64 -7.25
C LYS A 25 8.13 -6.79 -7.35
N THR A 26 7.52 -7.51 -6.41
CA THR A 26 6.07 -7.72 -6.37
C THR A 26 5.31 -6.44 -6.05
N GLY A 27 5.84 -5.60 -5.15
CA GLY A 27 5.23 -4.30 -4.84
C GLY A 27 5.27 -3.33 -6.03
N LYS A 28 6.39 -3.28 -6.77
CA LYS A 28 6.49 -2.52 -8.04
C LYS A 28 5.46 -2.99 -9.06
N ALA A 29 5.23 -4.30 -9.16
CA ALA A 29 4.20 -4.86 -10.05
C ALA A 29 2.77 -4.43 -9.64
N VAL A 30 2.49 -4.29 -8.35
CA VAL A 30 1.22 -3.72 -7.86
C VAL A 30 1.07 -2.27 -8.30
N LEU A 31 2.11 -1.44 -8.13
CA LEU A 31 2.08 -0.03 -8.57
C LEU A 31 1.82 0.06 -10.08
N LYS A 32 2.55 -0.72 -10.89
CA LYS A 32 2.35 -0.78 -12.35
C LYS A 32 0.91 -1.16 -12.71
N ARG A 33 0.33 -2.17 -12.05
CA ARG A 33 -1.06 -2.58 -12.30
C ARG A 33 -2.06 -1.49 -11.92
N ARG A 34 -1.82 -0.75 -10.84
CA ARG A 34 -2.68 0.36 -10.41
C ARG A 34 -2.65 1.52 -11.41
N LEU A 35 -1.46 1.84 -11.92
CA LEU A 35 -1.25 2.82 -13.00
C LEU A 35 -2.00 2.43 -14.27
N LEU A 36 -1.79 1.19 -14.75
CA LEU A 36 -2.45 0.68 -15.97
C LEU A 36 -3.98 0.66 -15.83
N LYS A 37 -4.51 0.42 -14.62
CA LYS A 37 -5.94 0.49 -14.34
C LYS A 37 -6.48 1.93 -14.20
N GLY A 38 -5.62 2.95 -14.20
CA GLY A 38 -6.02 4.36 -14.06
C GLY A 38 -6.44 4.74 -12.63
N ARG A 39 -5.92 4.08 -11.59
CA ARG A 39 -6.24 4.43 -10.20
C ARG A 39 -5.57 5.76 -9.83
N LYS A 40 -6.37 6.77 -9.50
CA LYS A 40 -5.91 8.11 -9.08
C LYS A 40 -4.99 8.10 -7.85
N ASN A 41 -5.25 7.21 -6.89
CA ASN A 41 -4.45 7.09 -5.67
C ASN A 41 -3.56 5.86 -5.74
N ILE A 42 -2.25 6.04 -5.64
CA ILE A 42 -1.24 4.98 -5.74
C ILE A 42 -0.61 4.67 -4.40
#